data_AF-A0A519PHZ0-F1
#
_entry.id   AF-A0A519PHZ0-F1
#
_cell.length_a   1.000
_cell.length_b   1.000
_cell.length_c   1.000
_cell.angle_alpha   90.00
_cell.angle_beta   90.00
_cell.angle_gamma   90.00
#
_symmetry.space_group_name_H-M   'P 1'
#
loop_
_entity.id
_entity.type
_entity.pdbx_description
1 polymer ?
#
loop_
_entity_poly.entity_id
_entity_poly.type
_entity_poly.pdbx_seq_one_letter_code
_entity_poly.pdbx_strand_id
1 'polypeptide(L)'
;MTSYIDAPSPNFDARRAPPDMLVLHYTGMQTGEAALARLRDPEAKVSAHYLVEEDGRVFQLVPEERRAWHAGRGVWQGEDDCNAASIGIEIVNPGHEFGYRAFPEVQVAAVIALI
;
A
#
# COMPACT_ATOMS: atom_id res chain seq x y z
N MET A 1 -7.14 -17.59 -8.03
CA MET A 1 -6.24 -16.59 -8.64
C MET A 1 -6.82 -15.24 -8.31
N THR A 2 -6.13 -14.45 -7.47
CA THR A 2 -6.51 -13.07 -7.22
C THR A 2 -6.23 -12.29 -8.50
N SER A 3 -7.27 -11.71 -9.12
CA SER A 3 -7.09 -10.82 -10.26
C SER A 3 -6.77 -9.43 -9.71
N TYR A 4 -5.64 -8.86 -10.12
CA TYR A 4 -5.29 -7.48 -9.80
C TYR A 4 -5.90 -6.51 -10.82
N ILE A 5 -6.20 -5.30 -10.36
CA ILE A 5 -6.57 -4.18 -11.23
C ILE A 5 -5.34 -3.28 -11.39
N ASP A 6 -4.85 -3.15 -12.62
CA ASP A 6 -3.70 -2.29 -12.91
C ASP A 6 -4.04 -0.81 -12.69
N ALA A 7 -3.30 -0.16 -11.80
CA ALA A 7 -3.44 1.27 -11.51
C ALA A 7 -2.07 1.90 -11.22
N PRO A 8 -1.17 1.96 -12.23
CA PRO A 8 0.23 2.28 -12.02
C PRO A 8 0.42 3.66 -11.39
N SER A 9 1.34 3.72 -10.42
CA SER A 9 1.85 4.95 -9.81
C SER A 9 3.21 5.31 -10.42
N PRO A 10 3.50 6.59 -10.68
CA PRO A 10 4.84 7.04 -11.09
C PRO A 10 5.84 7.11 -9.93
N ASN A 11 5.38 6.95 -8.68
CA ASN A 11 6.14 7.21 -7.46
C ASN A 11 6.90 5.95 -7.01
N PHE A 12 7.97 5.61 -7.70
CA PHE A 12 8.85 4.51 -7.29
C PHE A 12 10.26 4.74 -7.81
N ASP A 13 11.21 4.01 -7.24
CA ASP A 13 12.60 3.97 -7.73
C ASP A 13 13.16 2.53 -7.73
N ALA A 14 14.46 2.43 -7.99
CA ALA A 14 15.15 1.15 -8.03
C ALA A 14 15.24 0.54 -6.62
N ARG A 15 14.82 -0.72 -6.50
CA ARG A 15 15.02 -1.51 -5.29
C ARG A 15 16.47 -2.02 -5.23
N ARG A 16 17.02 -2.11 -4.02
CA ARG A 16 18.41 -2.54 -3.78
C ARG A 16 18.58 -4.05 -3.58
N ALA A 17 17.58 -4.71 -3.00
CA ALA A 17 17.55 -6.16 -2.74
C ALA A 17 16.09 -6.65 -2.71
N PRO A 18 15.81 -7.96 -2.88
CA PRO A 18 14.46 -8.50 -2.73
C PRO A 18 13.84 -8.13 -1.37
N PRO A 19 12.53 -7.81 -1.31
CA PRO A 19 11.87 -7.49 -0.05
C PRO A 19 11.79 -8.73 0.86
N ASP A 20 11.92 -8.53 2.16
CA ASP A 20 11.75 -9.54 3.21
C ASP A 20 10.75 -9.11 4.31
N MET A 21 10.08 -7.97 4.10
CA MET A 21 9.13 -7.36 5.03
C MET A 21 7.81 -7.02 4.34
N LEU A 22 6.71 -7.18 5.08
CA LEU A 22 5.40 -6.63 4.72
C LEU A 22 5.05 -5.50 5.68
N VAL A 23 4.61 -4.36 5.14
CA VAL A 23 4.12 -3.25 5.95
C VAL A 23 2.67 -2.96 5.57
N LEU A 24 1.78 -3.18 6.53
CA LEU A 24 0.35 -2.91 6.38
C LEU A 24 0.05 -1.49 6.85
N HIS A 25 -0.62 -0.72 5.99
CA HIS A 25 -1.07 0.63 6.26
C HIS A 25 -2.59 0.69 6.16
N TYR A 26 -3.18 1.68 6.82
CA TYR A 26 -4.50 2.14 6.44
C TYR A 26 -4.39 3.51 5.79
N THR A 27 -5.26 3.79 4.82
CA THR A 27 -5.09 4.95 3.94
C THR A 27 -5.27 6.30 4.63
N GLY A 28 -6.08 6.36 5.69
CA GLY A 28 -6.38 7.62 6.38
C GLY A 28 -7.13 8.61 5.50
N MET A 29 -7.88 8.12 4.50
CA MET A 29 -8.62 8.94 3.54
C MET A 29 -10.11 8.61 3.58
N GLN A 30 -10.94 9.61 3.30
CA GLN A 30 -12.40 9.46 3.33
C GLN A 30 -12.92 8.39 2.36
N THR A 31 -12.24 8.14 1.23
CA THR A 31 -12.64 7.14 0.24
C THR A 31 -11.43 6.42 -0.35
N GLY A 32 -11.66 5.21 -0.88
CA GLY A 32 -10.66 4.46 -1.64
C GLY A 32 -10.25 5.18 -2.94
N GLU A 33 -11.18 5.87 -3.60
CA GLU A 33 -10.88 6.71 -4.78
C GLU A 33 -9.88 7.83 -4.45
N ALA A 34 -10.06 8.52 -3.31
CA ALA A 34 -9.14 9.57 -2.87
C ALA A 34 -7.74 8.99 -2.56
N ALA A 35 -7.69 7.82 -1.91
CA ALA A 35 -6.44 7.11 -1.64
C ALA A 35 -5.73 6.70 -2.94
N LEU A 36 -6.46 6.10 -3.88
CA LEU A 36 -5.94 5.68 -5.18
C LEU A 36 -5.40 6.88 -5.98
N ALA A 37 -6.13 8.00 -5.98
CA ALA A 37 -5.68 9.22 -6.62
C ALA A 37 -4.39 9.76 -5.98
N ARG A 38 -4.31 9.81 -4.65
CA ARG A 38 -3.11 10.28 -3.94
C ARG A 38 -1.89 9.42 -4.21
N LEU A 39 -2.04 8.10 -4.14
CA LEU A 39 -0.93 7.16 -4.33
C LEU A 39 -0.36 7.17 -5.75
N ARG A 40 -1.06 7.81 -6.70
CA ARG A 40 -0.67 7.96 -8.11
C ARG A 40 -0.31 9.40 -8.49
N ASP A 41 -0.45 10.35 -7.57
CA ASP A 41 -0.11 11.76 -7.80
C ASP A 41 1.41 11.95 -7.70
N PRO A 42 2.10 12.35 -8.80
CA PRO A 42 3.55 12.55 -8.79
C PRO A 42 4.02 13.62 -7.79
N GLU A 43 3.18 14.61 -7.48
CA GLU A 43 3.54 15.67 -6.53
C GLU A 43 3.46 15.20 -5.08
N ALA A 44 2.61 14.20 -4.80
CA ALA A 44 2.44 13.65 -3.46
C ALA A 44 3.67 12.88 -2.97
N LYS A 45 4.44 12.31 -3.90
CA LYS A 45 5.67 11.53 -3.62
C LYS A 45 5.45 10.43 -2.57
N VAL A 46 4.29 9.78 -2.63
CA VAL A 46 3.94 8.59 -1.84
C VAL A 46 3.29 7.55 -2.75
N SER A 47 3.45 6.28 -2.41
CA SER A 47 2.86 5.15 -3.13
C SER A 47 2.93 3.89 -2.27
N ALA A 48 2.19 2.85 -2.67
CA ALA A 48 2.28 1.51 -2.13
C ALA A 48 2.34 0.50 -3.30
N HIS A 49 2.62 -0.77 -3.02
CA HIS A 49 2.56 -1.81 -4.06
C HIS A 49 1.10 -2.18 -4.35
N TYR A 50 0.30 -2.27 -3.29
CA TYR A 50 -1.10 -2.66 -3.37
C TYR A 50 -2.01 -1.69 -2.61
N LEU A 51 -3.23 -1.51 -3.11
CA LEU A 51 -4.35 -0.89 -2.41
C LEU A 51 -5.51 -1.88 -2.37
N VAL A 52 -6.05 -2.16 -1.18
CA VAL A 52 -7.18 -3.08 -0.97
C VAL A 52 -8.43 -2.29 -0.59
N GLU A 53 -9.42 -2.29 -1.49
CA GLU A 53 -10.73 -1.68 -1.30
C GLU A 53 -11.60 -2.44 -0.30
N GLU A 54 -12.62 -1.76 0.22
CA GLU A 54 -13.58 -2.33 1.17
C GLU A 54 -14.38 -3.51 0.59
N ASP A 55 -14.57 -3.53 -0.73
CA ASP A 55 -15.26 -4.60 -1.46
C ASP A 55 -14.34 -5.78 -1.84
N GLY A 56 -13.08 -5.74 -1.42
CA GLY A 56 -12.08 -6.77 -1.70
C GLY A 56 -11.37 -6.64 -3.04
N ARG A 57 -11.66 -5.62 -3.87
CA ARG A 57 -10.83 -5.32 -5.05
C ARG A 57 -9.42 -4.95 -4.62
N VAL A 58 -8.44 -5.44 -5.38
CA VAL A 58 -7.03 -5.14 -5.16
C VAL A 58 -6.48 -4.42 -6.38
N PHE A 59 -5.95 -3.22 -6.16
CA PHE A 59 -5.21 -2.48 -7.17
C PHE A 59 -3.71 -2.74 -7.01
N GLN A 60 -3.01 -2.96 -8.12
CA GLN A 60 -1.55 -2.99 -8.15
C GLN A 60 -1.04 -1.65 -8.70
N LEU A 61 -0.22 -0.96 -7.90
CA LEU A 61 0.26 0.40 -8.22
C LEU A 61 1.75 0.43 -8.55
N VAL A 62 2.56 -0.34 -7.83
CA VAL A 62 4.00 -0.42 -8.03
C VAL A 62 4.40 -1.90 -8.13
N PRO A 63 5.14 -2.33 -9.17
CA PRO A 63 5.66 -3.69 -9.26
C PRO A 63 6.54 -4.04 -8.05
N GLU A 64 6.47 -5.27 -7.55
CA GLU A 64 7.17 -5.69 -6.33
C GLU A 64 8.70 -5.58 -6.43
N GLU A 65 9.26 -5.68 -7.64
CA GLU A 65 10.68 -5.47 -7.91
C GLU A 65 11.13 -4.01 -7.80
N ARG A 66 10.19 -3.07 -7.68
CA ARG A 66 10.46 -1.63 -7.48
C ARG A 66 10.26 -1.27 -6.01
N ARG A 67 10.89 -0.17 -5.61
CA ARG A 67 10.75 0.40 -4.27
C ARG A 67 9.64 1.45 -4.30
N ALA A 68 8.48 1.11 -3.73
CA ALA A 68 7.41 2.08 -3.47
C ALA A 68 7.77 3.00 -2.27
N TRP A 69 7.06 4.12 -2.12
CA TRP A 69 7.33 5.15 -1.12
C TRP A 69 6.20 5.22 -0.08
N HIS A 70 6.13 4.25 0.84
CA HIS A 70 5.02 4.12 1.82
C HIS A 70 5.45 4.24 3.28
N ALA A 71 6.65 3.78 3.66
CA ALA A 71 7.06 3.65 5.06
C ALA A 71 7.62 4.94 5.67
N GLY A 72 7.96 5.94 4.84
CA GLY A 72 8.63 7.16 5.31
C GLY A 72 9.97 6.86 5.99
N ARG A 73 10.30 7.64 7.03
CA ARG A 73 11.49 7.41 7.87
C ARG A 73 11.15 6.47 9.01
N GLY A 74 11.94 5.42 9.21
CA GLY A 74 11.76 4.46 10.30
C GLY A 74 12.93 3.48 10.37
N VAL A 75 12.98 2.68 11.43
CA VAL A 75 13.96 1.60 11.57
C VAL A 75 13.26 0.33 12.06
N TRP A 76 13.52 -0.80 11.41
CA TRP A 76 13.03 -2.10 11.84
C TRP A 76 14.14 -3.14 11.77
N GLN A 77 14.43 -3.83 12.88
CA GLN A 77 15.49 -4.84 12.98
C GLN A 77 16.86 -4.40 12.41
N GLY A 78 17.16 -3.10 12.47
CA GLY A 78 18.42 -2.53 11.96
C GLY A 78 18.37 -2.06 10.50
N GLU A 79 17.29 -2.34 9.76
CA GLU A 79 17.03 -1.72 8.45
C GLU A 79 16.45 -0.32 8.64
N ASP A 80 17.06 0.69 8.03
CA ASP A 80 16.71 2.12 8.15
C ASP A 80 16.01 2.72 6.92
N ASP A 81 15.90 1.95 5.84
CA ASP A 81 15.12 2.25 4.64
C ASP A 81 14.11 1.12 4.39
N CYS A 82 13.09 1.04 5.26
CA CYS A 82 12.05 0.02 5.18
C CYS A 82 11.38 -0.04 3.80
N ASN A 83 11.29 1.06 3.05
CA ASN A 83 10.76 1.06 1.67
C ASN A 83 11.57 0.10 0.76
N ALA A 84 12.89 0.08 0.88
CA ALA A 84 13.75 -0.76 0.05
C ALA A 84 13.67 -2.25 0.42
N ALA A 85 13.30 -2.58 1.65
CA ALA A 85 13.23 -3.94 2.17
C ALA A 85 11.80 -4.50 2.24
N SER A 86 10.77 -3.72 1.88
CA SER A 86 9.39 -4.16 2.09
C SER A 86 8.44 -4.02 0.91
N ILE A 87 7.32 -4.73 1.03
CA ILE A 87 6.09 -4.54 0.25
C ILE A 87 5.07 -3.82 1.14
N GLY A 88 4.74 -2.58 0.76
CA GLY A 88 3.62 -1.82 1.34
C GLY A 88 2.26 -2.20 0.75
N ILE A 89 1.30 -2.50 1.64
CA ILE A 89 -0.12 -2.72 1.33
C ILE A 89 -0.94 -1.64 2.04
N GLU A 90 -1.66 -0.83 1.28
CA GLU A 90 -2.61 0.15 1.78
C GLU A 90 -4.01 -0.47 1.86
N ILE A 91 -4.64 -0.38 3.02
CA ILE A 91 -5.98 -0.95 3.26
C ILE A 91 -6.96 0.21 3.45
N VAL A 92 -7.95 0.34 2.57
CA VAL A 92 -8.87 1.49 2.57
C VAL A 92 -9.60 1.60 3.91
N ASN A 93 -9.24 2.61 4.69
CA ASN A 93 -9.91 2.95 5.94
C ASN A 93 -9.72 4.45 6.26
N PRO A 94 -10.79 5.18 6.62
CA PRO A 94 -10.76 6.59 7.02
C PRO A 94 -9.81 6.88 8.18
N GLY A 95 -9.53 5.90 9.03
CA GLY A 95 -8.51 6.04 10.08
C GLY A 95 -8.89 7.04 11.18
N HIS A 96 -7.87 7.55 11.86
CA HIS A 96 -8.05 8.34 13.08
C HIS A 96 -8.67 9.73 12.85
N GLU A 97 -8.40 10.37 11.71
CA GLU A 97 -8.90 11.73 11.43
C GLU A 97 -10.37 11.73 10.99
N PHE A 98 -10.81 10.68 10.29
CA PHE A 98 -12.14 10.60 9.69
C PHE A 98 -13.06 9.55 10.35
N GLY A 99 -12.58 8.93 11.43
CA GLY A 99 -13.32 7.96 12.25
C GLY A 99 -13.08 6.51 11.81
N TYR A 100 -12.55 5.70 12.72
CA TYR A 100 -12.31 4.29 12.45
C TYR A 100 -13.60 3.52 12.15
N ARG A 101 -13.47 2.56 11.24
CA ARG A 101 -14.46 1.52 10.99
C ARG A 101 -13.78 0.15 10.98
N ALA A 102 -14.54 -0.90 11.26
CA ALA A 102 -14.06 -2.26 11.08
C ALA A 102 -13.72 -2.51 9.61
N PHE A 103 -12.64 -3.25 9.36
CA PHE A 103 -12.32 -3.75 8.03
C PHE A 103 -13.32 -4.88 7.68
N PRO A 104 -14.05 -4.81 6.54
CA PRO A 104 -14.95 -5.90 6.13
C PRO A 104 -14.22 -7.23 5.95
N GLU A 105 -14.90 -8.35 6.20
CA GLU A 105 -14.30 -9.68 6.08
C GLU A 105 -13.71 -9.94 4.69
N VAL A 106 -14.36 -9.45 3.63
CA VAL A 106 -13.87 -9.56 2.25
C VAL A 106 -12.57 -8.78 2.02
N GLN A 107 -12.40 -7.62 2.67
CA GLN A 107 -11.18 -6.83 2.63
C GLN A 107 -10.04 -7.54 3.37
N VAL A 108 -10.34 -8.12 4.55
CA VAL A 108 -9.37 -8.92 5.31
C VAL A 108 -8.95 -10.17 4.51
N ALA A 109 -9.90 -10.87 3.90
CA ALA A 109 -9.62 -12.03 3.05
C ALA A 109 -8.74 -11.66 1.85
N ALA A 110 -8.96 -10.50 1.24
CA ALA A 110 -8.13 -10.00 0.14
C ALA A 110 -6.69 -9.69 0.60
N VAL A 111 -6.50 -9.11 1.79
CA VAL A 111 -5.16 -8.90 2.37
C VAL A 111 -4.46 -10.24 2.66
N ILE A 112 -5.17 -11.21 3.26
CA ILE A 112 -4.60 -12.55 3.52
C ILE A 112 -4.14 -13.22 2.22
N ALA A 113 -4.88 -13.06 1.12
CA ALA A 113 -4.52 -13.64 -0.17
C ALA A 113 -3.28 -13.00 -0.84
N LEU A 114 -2.74 -11.90 -0.30
CA LEU A 114 -1.51 -11.24 -0.73
C LEU A 114 -0.26 -11.72 0.05
N ILE A 115 -0.43 -12.55 1.09
CA ILE A 115 0.61 -13.03 2.01
C ILE A 115 0.88 -14.51 1.77
#